data_AF-A0A915CN69-F1
#
_entry.id   AF-A0A915CN69-F1
#
_cell.length_a   1.000
_cell.length_b   1.000
_cell.length_c   1.000
_cell.angle_alpha   90.00
_cell.angle_beta   90.00
_cell.angle_gamma   90.00
#
_symmetry.space_group_name_H-M   'P 1'
#
loop_
_entity.id
_entity.type
_entity.pdbx_description
1 polymer ?
#
loop_
_entity_poly.entity_id
_entity_poly.type
_entity_poly.pdbx_seq_one_letter_code
_entity_poly.pdbx_strand_id
1 'polypeptide(L)'
;MCGHQIAVMSEKVFVESHNFHKECFRCAICEQPLVIGCCASDHVLYRYFGPIWFCHEHMMLGSGEKYELMKKKLQDRAASQQ
;
A
#
# COMPACT_ATOMS: atom_id res chain seq x y z
N MET A 1 -1.73 -3.70 -4.71
CA MET A 1 -2.91 -4.58 -4.84
C MET A 1 -2.61 -5.67 -5.85
N CYS A 2 -3.02 -6.92 -5.62
CA CYS A 2 -2.69 -8.06 -6.50
C CYS A 2 -3.75 -8.38 -7.57
N GLY A 3 -4.86 -7.62 -7.63
CA GLY A 3 -5.92 -7.78 -8.63
C GLY A 3 -6.74 -9.07 -8.55
N HIS A 4 -6.44 -9.97 -7.61
CA HIS A 4 -7.09 -11.28 -7.47
C HIS A 4 -8.21 -11.26 -6.41
N GLN A 5 -9.23 -12.08 -6.64
CA GLN A 5 -10.29 -12.33 -5.66
C GLN A 5 -9.70 -12.97 -4.39
N ILE A 6 -10.10 -12.42 -3.24
CA ILE A 6 -9.79 -13.01 -1.94
C ILE A 6 -10.71 -14.23 -1.76
N ALA A 7 -10.15 -15.43 -1.88
CA ALA A 7 -10.89 -16.67 -1.68
C ALA A 7 -11.45 -16.74 -0.25
N VAL A 8 -12.64 -17.34 -0.10
CA VAL A 8 -13.37 -17.47 1.20
C VAL A 8 -12.52 -18.16 2.28
N MET A 9 -11.61 -19.04 1.87
CA MET A 9 -10.75 -19.84 2.77
C MET A 9 -9.37 -19.24 3.01
N SER A 10 -9.08 -18.04 2.49
CA SER A 10 -7.75 -17.41 2.61
C SER A 10 -7.69 -16.47 3.83
N GLU A 11 -6.58 -16.48 4.57
CA GLU A 11 -6.35 -15.52 5.66
C GLU A 11 -6.34 -14.09 5.09
N LYS A 12 -7.37 -13.32 5.46
CA LYS A 12 -7.58 -11.95 5.00
C LYS A 12 -7.51 -10.95 6.15
N VAL A 13 -7.01 -9.78 5.81
CA VAL A 13 -6.88 -8.63 6.70
C VAL A 13 -7.98 -7.64 6.36
N PHE A 14 -8.78 -7.25 7.35
CA PHE A 14 -9.85 -6.28 7.19
C PHE A 14 -9.43 -4.93 7.79
N VAL A 15 -9.33 -3.91 6.95
CA VAL A 15 -8.88 -2.56 7.35
C VAL A 15 -9.75 -1.53 6.66
N GLU A 16 -10.36 -0.63 7.45
CA GLU A 16 -11.18 0.49 6.96
C GLU A 16 -12.20 0.09 5.87
N SER A 17 -12.89 -1.04 6.03
CA SER A 17 -13.88 -1.59 5.08
C SER A 17 -13.30 -2.26 3.82
N HIS A 18 -11.99 -2.40 3.72
CA HIS A 18 -11.32 -3.12 2.65
C HIS A 18 -10.77 -4.47 3.13
N ASN A 19 -10.89 -5.49 2.28
CA ASN A 19 -10.29 -6.79 2.51
C ASN A 19 -8.96 -6.86 1.74
N PHE A 20 -7.89 -7.26 2.40
CA PHE A 20 -6.58 -7.51 1.81
C PHE A 20 -6.19 -8.97 2.02
N HIS A 21 -5.46 -9.56 1.08
CA HIS A 21 -4.68 -10.75 1.40
C HIS A 21 -3.66 -10.40 2.47
N LYS A 22 -3.48 -11.26 3.48
CA LYS A 22 -2.48 -11.07 4.54
C LYS A 22 -1.08 -10.77 3.98
N GLU A 23 -0.74 -11.43 2.87
CA GLU A 23 0.53 -11.19 2.17
C GLU A 23 0.53 -9.87 1.39
N CYS A 24 -0.59 -9.43 0.83
CA CYS A 24 -0.65 -8.21 0.01
C CYS A 24 -0.76 -6.92 0.83
N PHE A 25 -1.06 -7.01 2.12
CA PHE A 25 -1.14 -5.87 3.02
C PHE A 25 0.27 -5.37 3.37
N ARG A 26 0.87 -4.65 2.42
CA ARG A 26 2.25 -4.16 2.47
C ARG A 26 2.30 -2.66 2.25
N CYS A 27 3.34 -2.04 2.80
CA CYS A 27 3.59 -0.61 2.62
C CYS A 27 3.77 -0.30 1.14
N ALA A 28 3.05 0.71 0.66
CA ALA A 28 3.11 1.10 -0.74
C ALA A 28 4.52 1.58 -1.16
N ILE A 29 5.31 2.11 -0.20
CA ILE A 29 6.66 2.64 -0.41
C ILE A 29 7.72 1.54 -0.25
N CYS A 30 7.86 0.94 0.92
CA CYS A 30 8.93 -0.03 1.20
C CYS A 30 8.54 -1.51 1.02
N GLU A 31 7.29 -1.81 0.65
CA GLU A 31 6.79 -3.19 0.53
C GLU A 31 6.88 -4.04 1.81
N GLN A 32 7.17 -3.43 2.96
CA GLN A 32 7.16 -4.16 4.22
C GLN A 32 5.73 -4.56 4.63
N PRO A 33 5.55 -5.75 5.23
CA PRO A 33 4.25 -6.18 5.74
C PRO A 33 3.74 -5.20 6.79
N LEU A 34 2.50 -4.76 6.60
CA LEU A 34 1.86 -3.83 7.51
C LEU A 34 1.18 -4.58 8.65
N VAL A 35 1.27 -4.00 9.83
CA VAL A 35 0.58 -4.51 11.02
C VAL A 35 -0.67 -3.68 11.24
N ILE A 36 -1.81 -4.36 11.39
CA ILE A 36 -3.10 -3.73 11.69
C ILE A 36 -2.94 -2.91 12.97
N GLY A 37 -3.31 -1.63 12.92
CA GLY A 37 -3.16 -0.70 14.05
C GLY A 37 -1.86 0.12 14.04
N CYS A 38 -0.85 -0.26 13.24
CA CYS A 38 0.41 0.47 13.08
C CYS A 38 0.64 0.93 11.64
N CYS A 39 -0.45 1.22 10.93
CA CYS A 39 -0.44 1.65 9.54
C CYS A 39 -1.53 2.68 9.31
N ALA A 40 -1.33 3.58 8.36
CA ALA A 40 -2.34 4.55 7.96
C ALA A 40 -2.39 4.69 6.44
N SER A 41 -3.57 5.02 5.94
CA SER A 41 -3.78 5.46 4.58
C SER A 41 -3.60 6.98 4.50
N ASP A 42 -3.30 7.49 3.31
CA ASP A 42 -3.25 8.94 3.04
C ASP A 42 -4.39 9.29 2.09
N HIS A 43 -5.39 10.02 2.56
CA HIS A 43 -6.59 10.34 1.77
C HIS A 43 -6.28 11.14 0.49
N VAL A 44 -5.22 11.94 0.48
CA VAL A 44 -4.82 12.69 -0.71
C VAL A 44 -4.32 11.70 -1.74
N LEU A 45 -3.37 10.84 -1.36
CA LEU A 45 -2.78 9.84 -2.25
C LEU A 45 -3.76 8.73 -2.64
N TYR A 46 -4.72 8.42 -1.77
CA TYR A 46 -5.80 7.48 -2.05
C TYR A 46 -6.54 7.84 -3.34
N ARG A 47 -6.75 9.14 -3.61
CA ARG A 47 -7.42 9.61 -4.83
C ARG A 47 -6.59 9.41 -6.10
N TYR A 48 -5.27 9.39 -5.99
CA TYR A 48 -4.36 9.26 -7.13
C TYR A 48 -3.97 7.81 -7.43
N PHE A 49 -3.68 7.04 -6.38
CA PHE A 49 -3.14 5.67 -6.50
C PHE A 49 -4.14 4.59 -6.08
N GLY A 50 -5.30 4.98 -5.53
CA GLY A 50 -6.29 4.06 -4.99
C GLY A 50 -5.99 3.63 -3.56
N PRO A 51 -6.60 2.53 -3.08
CA PRO A 51 -6.43 2.05 -1.71
C PRO A 51 -4.97 1.60 -1.47
N ILE A 52 -4.25 2.44 -0.73
CA ILE A 52 -2.85 2.27 -0.34
C ILE A 52 -2.65 2.55 1.14
N TRP A 53 -1.70 1.84 1.75
CA TRP A 53 -1.34 2.00 3.16
C TRP A 53 0.17 2.16 3.32
N PHE A 54 0.53 2.86 4.38
CA PHE A 54 1.90 3.17 4.75
C PHE A 54 2.21 2.55 6.12
N CYS A 55 3.44 2.07 6.30
CA CYS A 55 3.89 1.60 7.61
C CYS A 55 4.08 2.77 8.56
N HIS A 56 4.24 2.51 9.85
CA HIS A 56 4.47 3.53 10.88
C HIS A 56 5.53 4.58 10.47
N GLU A 57 6.64 4.16 9.88
CA GLU A 57 7.70 5.09 9.46
C GLU A 57 7.27 5.96 8.28
N HIS A 58 6.64 5.36 7.28
CA HIS A 58 6.21 6.09 6.08
C HIS A 58 4.90 6.86 6.27
N MET A 59 4.06 6.53 7.25
CA MET A 59 2.83 7.30 7.52
C MET A 59 3.14 8.66 8.14
N MET A 60 4.27 8.79 8.85
CA MET A 60 4.74 10.04 9.45
C MET A 60 5.31 11.03 8.42
N LEU A 61 5.63 10.57 7.20
CA LEU A 61 6.07 11.45 6.13
C LEU A 61 4.94 12.34 5.61
N GLY A 62 5.30 13.51 5.07
CA GLY A 62 4.35 14.38 4.41
C GLY A 62 3.74 13.73 3.16
N SER A 63 2.51 14.13 2.80
CA SER A 63 1.84 13.62 1.59
C SER A 63 2.63 13.89 0.31
N GLY A 64 3.39 14.99 0.26
CA GLY A 64 4.29 15.31 -0.85
C GLY A 64 5.45 14.33 -0.99
N GLU A 65 6.17 14.05 0.11
CA GLU A 65 7.29 13.10 0.12
C GLU A 65 6.83 11.69 -0.26
N LYS A 66 5.68 11.26 0.29
CA LYS A 66 5.04 9.98 -0.05
C LYS A 66 4.74 9.91 -1.55
N TYR A 67 4.21 10.98 -2.14
CA TYR A 67 3.90 11.04 -3.58
C TYR A 67 5.16 10.83 -4.43
N GLU A 68 6.25 11.53 -4.11
CA GLU A 68 7.51 11.43 -4.84
C GLU A 68 8.12 10.03 -4.76
N LEU A 69 8.12 9.42 -3.57
CA LEU A 69 8.60 8.05 -3.36
C LEU A 69 7.78 7.03 -4.16
N MET A 70 6.45 7.14 -4.14
CA MET A 70 5.58 6.25 -4.91
C MET A 70 5.75 6.44 -6.42
N LYS A 71 5.85 7.69 -6.88
CA LYS A 71 6.09 8.01 -8.30
C LYS A 71 7.41 7.42 -8.77
N LYS A 72 8.49 7.62 -8.00
CA LYS A 72 9.81 7.06 -8.29
C LYS A 72 9.75 5.54 -8.37
N LYS A 73 9.08 4.89 -7.42
CA LYS A 73 8.91 3.42 -7.42
C LYS A 73 8.16 2.91 -8.65
N LEU A 74 7.12 3.60 -9.09
CA LEU A 74 6.38 3.23 -10.30
C LEU A 74 7.26 3.39 -11.55
N GLN A 75 8.06 4.46 -11.62
CA GLN A 75 9.04 4.68 -12.69
C GLN A 75 10.10 3.58 -12.72
N ASP A 76 10.62 3.19 -11.55
CA ASP A 76 11.64 2.14 -11.42
C ASP A 76 11.11 0.77 -11.86
N ARG A 77 9.85 0.44 -11.50
CA ARG A 77 9.16 -0.77 -11.98
C ARG A 77 8.88 -0.75 -13.48
N ALA A 78 8.65 0.42 -14.06
CA ALA A 78 8.50 0.57 -15.51
C ALA A 78 9.85 0.40 -16.24
N ALA A 79 10.94 0.89 -15.64
CA ALA A 79 12.29 0.77 -16.19
C ALA A 79 12.85 -0.67 -16.06
N SER A 80 12.49 -1.40 -15.01
CA SER A 80 12.94 -2.78 -14.77
C SER A 80 12.28 -3.82 -15.68
N GLN A 81 11.38 -3.40 -16.59
CA GLN A 81 10.71 -4.27 -17.56
C GLN A 81 11.29 -4.14 -18.99
N GLN A 82 12.49 -3.56 -19.15
CA GLN A 82 13.25 -3.49 -20.40
C GLN A 82 14.48 -4.39 -20.40
#